data_AF-A0A1S2LTZ5-F1
#
_entry.id   AF-A0A1S2LTZ5-F1
#
_cell.length_a   1.000
_cell.length_b   1.000
_cell.length_c   1.000
_cell.angle_alpha   90.00
_cell.angle_beta   90.00
_cell.angle_gamma   90.00
#
_symmetry.space_group_name_H-M   'P 1'
#
loop_
_entity.id
_entity.type
_entity.pdbx_description
1 polymer ?
#
loop_
_entity_poly.entity_id
_entity_poly.type
_entity_poly.pdbx_seq_one_letter_code
_entity_poly.pdbx_strand_id
1 'polypeptide(L)'
;MNRFAYYSEDPEQVEEYVKSILPFISDIREFELYYIDKTPYIEVIERSGHLHRRVFYSRKEFDASIKNSYRKLIKQHNFTFILRDDTLNEVWLNTNGKMIETLNILHMLGIKEFHHYRHKASYKATNLKPNHDLNILVENDAAKKQFLAKFRFPYACKRIKAVEYIQQFGYLKPYATKFDYGNDLSYFDKNTIREAEAFEYATNNSFLFEDEGIDLNTAKRIFEEVGKLSGGDVNIVLFSD
;
A
#
# COMPACT_ATOMS: atom_id res chain seq x y z
N MET A 1 -11.62 16.41 -9.00
CA MET A 1 -11.08 16.26 -7.64
C MET A 1 -12.04 15.38 -6.86
N ASN A 2 -11.67 14.12 -6.65
CA ASN A 2 -12.48 13.19 -5.86
C ASN A 2 -12.00 13.18 -4.42
N ARG A 3 -12.94 13.01 -3.48
CA ARG A 3 -12.65 12.80 -2.06
C ARG A 3 -13.22 11.47 -1.62
N PHE A 4 -12.33 10.56 -1.27
CA PHE A 4 -12.63 9.28 -0.66
C PHE A 4 -12.52 9.44 0.85
N ALA A 5 -13.51 8.95 1.58
CA ALA A 5 -13.55 9.05 3.02
C ALA A 5 -14.11 7.75 3.58
N TYR A 6 -13.36 7.13 4.47
CA TYR A 6 -13.78 5.92 5.15
C TYR A 6 -13.40 5.94 6.61
N TYR A 7 -14.26 5.28 7.39
CA TYR A 7 -14.15 5.23 8.81
C TYR A 7 -14.50 3.82 9.28
N SER A 8 -13.55 3.23 9.98
CA SER A 8 -13.78 2.10 10.86
C SER A 8 -12.85 2.23 12.06
N GLU A 9 -13.29 1.70 13.21
CA GLU A 9 -12.39 1.47 14.33
C GLU A 9 -11.60 0.17 14.15
N ASP A 10 -12.07 -0.69 13.24
CA ASP A 10 -11.42 -1.91 12.83
C ASP A 10 -10.33 -1.58 11.79
N PRO A 11 -9.05 -1.73 12.14
CA PRO A 11 -7.96 -1.38 11.26
C PRO A 11 -7.90 -2.23 9.98
N GLU A 12 -8.32 -3.49 10.04
CA GLU A 12 -8.35 -4.40 8.87
C GLU A 12 -9.35 -3.89 7.83
N GLN A 13 -10.53 -3.43 8.27
CA GLN A 13 -11.52 -2.82 7.37
C GLN A 13 -11.02 -1.53 6.71
N VAL A 14 -10.19 -0.74 7.41
CA VAL A 14 -9.58 0.46 6.81
C VAL A 14 -8.60 0.06 5.71
N GLU A 15 -7.78 -0.96 5.94
CA GLU A 15 -6.85 -1.50 4.95
C GLU A 15 -7.60 -2.07 3.73
N GLU A 16 -8.63 -2.89 3.94
CA GLU A 16 -9.49 -3.42 2.87
C GLU A 16 -10.17 -2.31 2.07
N TYR A 17 -10.65 -1.26 2.75
CA TYR A 17 -11.21 -0.11 2.07
C TYR A 17 -10.18 0.55 1.16
N VAL A 18 -8.96 0.80 1.66
CA VAL A 18 -7.88 1.39 0.84
C VAL A 18 -7.61 0.49 -0.37
N LYS A 19 -7.48 -0.83 -0.16
CA LYS A 19 -7.29 -1.81 -1.24
C LYS A 19 -8.39 -1.70 -2.31
N SER A 20 -9.65 -1.54 -1.88
CA SER A 20 -10.82 -1.43 -2.77
C SER A 20 -10.83 -0.17 -3.63
N ILE A 21 -10.22 0.93 -3.16
CA ILE A 21 -10.19 2.21 -3.88
C ILE A 21 -8.92 2.43 -4.71
N LEU A 22 -7.92 1.54 -4.61
CA LEU A 22 -6.67 1.64 -5.37
C LEU A 22 -6.87 1.85 -6.89
N PRO A 23 -7.89 1.28 -7.56
CA PRO A 23 -8.13 1.55 -8.99
C PRO A 23 -8.48 3.00 -9.31
N PHE A 24 -8.86 3.81 -8.31
CA PHE A 24 -9.33 5.19 -8.47
C PHE A 24 -8.34 6.24 -7.98
N ILE A 25 -7.19 5.83 -7.44
CA ILE A 25 -6.15 6.74 -6.96
C ILE A 25 -4.85 6.51 -7.73
N SER A 26 -4.12 7.59 -7.97
CA SER A 26 -2.80 7.54 -8.59
C SER A 26 -1.68 7.53 -7.53
N ASP A 27 -0.46 7.87 -7.92
CA ASP A 27 0.68 7.93 -7.01
C ASP A 27 0.44 8.96 -5.91
N ILE A 28 0.52 8.50 -4.67
CA ILE A 28 0.46 9.38 -3.51
C ILE A 28 1.71 10.25 -3.44
N ARG A 29 1.52 11.57 -3.47
CA ARG A 29 2.58 12.58 -3.39
C ARG A 29 2.65 13.26 -2.03
N GLU A 30 1.55 13.26 -1.29
CA GLU A 30 1.47 13.85 0.04
C GLU A 30 0.81 12.91 1.04
N PHE A 31 1.31 13.00 2.27
CA PHE A 31 0.77 12.29 3.42
C PHE A 31 0.72 13.25 4.60
N GLU A 32 -0.44 13.36 5.22
CA GLU A 32 -0.64 14.06 6.49
C GLU A 32 -1.23 13.14 7.55
N LEU A 33 -0.75 13.30 8.78
CA LEU A 33 -1.24 12.61 9.96
C LEU A 33 -1.46 13.65 11.05
N TYR A 34 -2.61 13.61 11.71
CA TYR A 34 -2.90 14.48 12.84
C TYR A 34 -3.50 13.68 13.97
N TYR A 35 -3.01 13.91 15.18
CA TYR A 35 -3.76 13.60 16.39
C TYR A 35 -5.02 14.45 16.40
N ILE A 36 -6.13 13.87 16.85
CA ILE A 36 -7.45 14.46 16.58
C ILE A 36 -7.69 15.84 17.19
N ASP A 37 -7.13 16.12 18.35
CA ASP A 37 -7.20 17.43 19.00
C ASP A 37 -6.34 18.48 18.28
N LYS A 38 -5.45 18.07 17.38
CA LYS A 38 -4.65 18.93 16.50
C LYS A 38 -5.09 18.91 15.04
N THR A 39 -6.06 18.06 14.69
CA THR A 39 -6.50 17.96 13.30
C THR A 39 -7.18 19.28 12.90
N PRO A 40 -6.78 19.91 11.77
CA PRO A 40 -7.42 21.12 11.29
C PRO A 40 -8.78 20.83 10.62
N TYR A 41 -9.28 19.61 10.76
CA TYR A 41 -10.48 19.10 10.12
C TYR A 41 -11.54 18.70 11.16
N ILE A 42 -12.79 18.62 10.72
CA ILE A 42 -13.93 18.17 11.52
C ILE A 42 -14.71 17.16 10.70
N GLU A 43 -14.97 16.01 11.31
CA GLU A 43 -15.91 15.02 10.79
C GLU A 43 -17.32 15.35 11.26
N VAL A 44 -18.27 15.37 10.32
CA VAL A 44 -19.68 15.61 10.60
C VAL A 44 -20.54 14.57 9.93
N ILE A 45 -21.66 14.22 10.58
CA ILE A 45 -22.76 13.53 9.92
C ILE A 45 -23.66 14.60 9.31
N GLU A 46 -23.73 14.62 7.99
CA GLU A 46 -24.72 15.40 7.26
C GLU A 46 -25.96 14.55 6.99
N ARG A 47 -27.14 15.14 7.25
CA ARG A 47 -28.41 14.59 6.79
C ARG A 47 -28.75 15.16 5.42
N SER A 48 -28.83 14.28 4.42
CA SER A 48 -29.34 14.61 3.09
C SER A 48 -30.56 13.73 2.81
N GLY A 49 -31.75 14.25 3.10
CA GLY A 49 -32.99 13.47 3.07
C GLY A 49 -32.99 12.37 4.14
N HIS A 50 -33.22 11.11 3.75
CA HIS A 50 -33.16 9.96 4.64
C HIS A 50 -31.74 9.39 4.85
N LEU A 51 -30.77 9.84 4.05
CA LEU A 51 -29.41 9.33 4.09
C LEU A 51 -28.56 10.15 5.05
N HIS A 52 -27.73 9.45 5.80
CA HIS A 52 -26.72 10.03 6.66
C HIS A 52 -25.37 9.78 6.00
N ARG A 53 -24.64 10.84 5.66
CA ARG A 53 -23.28 10.74 5.12
C ARG A 53 -22.29 11.37 6.08
N ARG A 54 -21.18 10.68 6.32
CA ARG A 54 -20.02 11.25 7.01
C ARG A 54 -19.20 12.07 6.02
N VAL A 55 -18.89 13.32 6.37
CA VAL A 55 -18.16 14.27 5.52
C VAL A 55 -17.09 14.97 6.36
N PHE A 56 -15.93 15.21 5.75
CA PHE A 56 -14.86 16.01 6.36
C PHE A 56 -14.90 17.44 5.83
N TYR A 57 -14.81 18.38 6.76
CA TYR A 57 -14.62 19.81 6.49
C TYR A 57 -13.30 20.25 7.12
N SER A 58 -12.63 21.24 6.53
CA SER A 58 -11.71 22.04 7.34
C SER A 58 -12.49 22.73 8.46
N ARG A 59 -11.84 22.97 9.61
CA ARG A 59 -12.44 23.73 10.72
C ARG A 59 -13.00 25.07 10.23
N LYS A 60 -12.26 25.75 9.37
CA LYS A 60 -12.69 27.02 8.74
C LYS A 60 -13.98 26.87 7.93
N GLU A 61 -14.08 25.86 7.07
CA GLU A 61 -15.30 25.59 6.30
C GLU A 61 -16.46 25.16 7.20
N PHE A 62 -16.18 24.35 8.21
CA PHE A 62 -17.19 23.94 9.19
C PHE A 62 -17.73 25.14 9.95
N ASP A 63 -16.88 25.97 10.54
CA ASP A 63 -17.30 27.15 11.31
C ASP A 63 -18.13 28.12 10.46
N ALA A 64 -17.75 28.30 9.19
CA ALA A 64 -18.53 29.10 8.23
C ALA A 64 -19.92 28.48 7.92
N SER A 65 -20.05 27.16 8.02
CA SER A 65 -21.26 26.39 7.68
C SER A 65 -22.23 26.15 8.86
N ILE A 66 -21.83 26.43 10.10
CA ILE A 66 -22.61 26.15 11.33
C ILE A 66 -24.02 26.75 11.31
N LYS A 67 -24.31 27.71 10.42
CA LYS A 67 -25.67 28.23 10.20
C LYS A 67 -26.68 27.17 9.71
N ASN A 68 -26.23 26.01 9.21
CA ASN A 68 -27.10 24.90 8.78
C ASN A 68 -27.18 23.80 9.85
N SER A 69 -28.31 23.73 10.55
CA SER A 69 -28.57 22.95 11.78
C SER A 69 -28.66 21.43 11.65
N TYR A 70 -28.25 20.84 10.51
CA TYR A 70 -28.41 19.40 10.23
C TYR A 70 -27.12 18.59 10.42
N ARG A 71 -26.10 19.16 11.06
CA ARG A 71 -24.78 18.53 11.23
C ARG A 71 -24.59 18.06 12.66
N LYS A 72 -24.31 16.77 12.84
CA LYS A 72 -23.93 16.19 14.13
C LYS A 72 -22.42 15.94 14.16
N LEU A 73 -21.73 16.52 15.13
CA LEU A 73 -20.32 16.22 15.40
C LEU A 73 -20.17 14.76 15.86
N ILE A 74 -19.17 14.07 15.33
CA ILE A 74 -18.81 12.73 15.76
C ILE A 74 -17.69 12.82 16.80
N LYS A 75 -17.80 12.04 17.89
CA LYS A 75 -16.75 11.95 18.92
C LYS A 75 -15.51 11.22 18.37
N GLN A 76 -14.36 11.63 18.90
CA GLN A 76 -13.06 11.64 18.23
C GLN A 76 -12.30 10.29 18.21
N HIS A 77 -11.87 9.85 17.02
CA HIS A 77 -10.84 8.81 16.80
C HIS A 77 -9.43 9.35 17.04
N ASN A 78 -8.45 8.50 17.34
CA ASN A 78 -7.13 9.00 17.76
C ASN A 78 -6.39 9.80 16.69
N PHE A 79 -6.49 9.39 15.41
CA PHE A 79 -5.76 10.06 14.32
C PHE A 79 -6.58 10.19 13.04
N THR A 80 -6.36 11.32 12.36
CA THR A 80 -6.80 11.58 10.98
C THR A 80 -5.61 11.40 10.05
N PHE A 81 -5.79 10.58 9.02
CA PHE A 81 -4.80 10.25 8.02
C PHE A 81 -5.30 10.71 6.65
N ILE A 82 -4.51 11.51 5.96
CA ILE A 82 -4.88 12.10 4.68
C ILE A 82 -3.79 11.83 3.67
N LEU A 83 -4.19 11.26 2.54
CA LEU A 83 -3.33 11.03 1.40
C LEU A 83 -3.79 11.92 0.25
N ARG A 84 -2.83 12.46 -0.50
CA ARG A 84 -3.13 13.13 -1.76
C ARG A 84 -2.32 12.53 -2.90
N ASP A 85 -3.01 12.22 -3.98
CA ASP A 85 -2.40 11.72 -5.20
C ASP A 85 -1.97 12.86 -6.13
N ASP A 86 -1.23 12.55 -7.20
CA ASP A 86 -0.78 13.55 -8.19
C ASP A 86 -1.90 14.11 -9.09
N THR A 87 -3.13 13.60 -8.97
CA THR A 87 -4.32 14.14 -9.63
C THR A 87 -5.20 14.97 -8.69
N LEU A 88 -4.68 15.28 -7.49
CA LEU A 88 -5.35 16.05 -6.43
C LEU A 88 -6.52 15.31 -5.79
N ASN A 89 -6.70 14.01 -6.00
CA ASN A 89 -7.67 13.27 -5.20
C ASN A 89 -7.17 13.16 -3.76
N GLU A 90 -8.12 13.12 -2.84
CA GLU A 90 -7.83 12.99 -1.42
C GLU A 90 -8.46 11.71 -0.86
N VAL A 91 -7.69 10.96 -0.07
CA VAL A 91 -8.18 9.83 0.72
C VAL A 91 -8.07 10.18 2.18
N TRP A 92 -9.20 10.11 2.88
CA TRP A 92 -9.34 10.47 4.28
C TRP A 92 -9.70 9.22 5.07
N LEU A 93 -8.80 8.85 5.97
CA LEU A 93 -8.92 7.67 6.79
C LEU A 93 -8.82 8.08 8.25
N ASN A 94 -9.60 7.44 9.10
CA ASN A 94 -9.34 7.46 10.53
C ASN A 94 -8.57 6.19 10.88
N THR A 95 -7.48 6.34 11.61
CA THR A 95 -6.69 5.19 12.07
C THR A 95 -6.46 5.28 13.56
N ASN A 96 -6.25 4.12 14.20
CA ASN A 96 -5.68 4.10 15.52
C ASN A 96 -4.17 4.34 15.37
N GLY A 97 -3.75 5.60 15.36
CA GLY A 97 -2.42 6.02 14.88
C GLY A 97 -1.19 5.63 15.70
N LYS A 98 -1.15 4.42 16.25
CA LYS A 98 0.06 3.75 16.72
C LYS A 98 0.42 2.48 15.96
N MET A 99 -0.33 2.04 14.95
CA MET A 99 -0.28 0.63 14.57
C MET A 99 0.17 0.33 13.13
N ILE A 100 0.45 -0.96 12.96
CA ILE A 100 0.99 -1.67 11.79
C ILE A 100 0.19 -1.35 10.52
N GLU A 101 -1.06 -0.97 10.61
CA GLU A 101 -1.94 -0.76 9.46
C GLU A 101 -1.64 0.56 8.75
N THR A 102 -1.21 1.58 9.50
CA THR A 102 -0.66 2.80 8.86
C THR A 102 0.59 2.44 8.06
N LEU A 103 1.40 1.52 8.58
CA LEU A 103 2.57 1.01 7.89
C LEU A 103 2.14 0.18 6.65
N ASN A 104 1.14 -0.69 6.78
CA ASN A 104 0.59 -1.49 5.69
C ASN A 104 0.04 -0.61 4.58
N ILE A 105 -0.83 0.36 4.90
CA ILE A 105 -1.41 1.30 3.93
C ILE A 105 -0.30 2.06 3.20
N LEU A 106 0.68 2.60 3.92
CA LEU A 106 1.77 3.34 3.28
C LEU A 106 2.63 2.42 2.39
N HIS A 107 2.95 1.20 2.84
CA HIS A 107 3.67 0.23 2.03
C HIS A 107 2.88 -0.32 0.85
N MET A 108 1.57 -0.51 0.99
CA MET A 108 0.63 -0.87 -0.07
C MET A 108 0.66 0.17 -1.18
N LEU A 109 0.73 1.44 -0.80
CA LEU A 109 0.81 2.60 -1.69
C LEU A 109 2.25 2.89 -2.17
N GLY A 110 3.21 2.00 -1.91
CA GLY A 110 4.59 2.12 -2.37
C GLY A 110 5.44 3.14 -1.60
N ILE A 111 4.92 3.76 -0.55
CA ILE A 111 5.70 4.69 0.29
C ILE A 111 6.52 3.82 1.23
N LYS A 112 7.82 3.60 0.95
CA LYS A 112 8.69 2.71 1.75
C LYS A 112 9.55 3.43 2.79
N GLU A 113 9.90 4.68 2.51
CA GLU A 113 10.81 5.48 3.36
C GLU A 113 10.03 6.39 4.31
N PHE A 114 9.45 5.84 5.39
CA PHE A 114 8.68 6.63 6.35
C PHE A 114 8.80 6.07 7.78
N HIS A 115 9.77 6.55 8.56
CA HIS A 115 10.01 5.99 9.91
C HIS A 115 9.87 7.04 11.04
N HIS A 116 9.62 8.31 10.71
CA HIS A 116 9.70 9.41 11.67
C HIS A 116 8.35 9.94 12.18
N TYR A 117 7.23 9.23 11.99
CA TYR A 117 5.90 9.71 12.37
C TYR A 117 5.37 9.13 13.70
N ARG A 118 5.89 7.97 14.16
CA ARG A 118 5.32 7.14 15.24
C ARG A 118 5.17 7.82 16.63
N HIS A 119 5.71 9.02 16.82
CA HIS A 119 5.60 9.78 18.06
C HIS A 119 5.19 11.25 17.84
N LYS A 120 4.74 11.60 16.64
CA LYS A 120 4.41 12.98 16.31
C LYS A 120 2.90 13.19 16.43
N ALA A 121 2.52 14.26 17.13
CA ALA A 121 1.11 14.68 17.22
C ALA A 121 0.58 15.22 15.89
N SER A 122 1.47 15.67 15.00
CA SER A 122 1.15 15.93 13.60
C SER A 122 2.37 15.64 12.74
N TYR A 123 2.15 15.18 11.52
CA TYR A 123 3.20 14.91 10.56
C TYR A 123 2.70 15.24 9.16
N LYS A 124 3.58 15.80 8.34
CA LYS A 124 3.34 16.05 6.93
C LYS A 124 4.57 15.67 6.13
N ALA A 125 4.38 14.88 5.10
CA ALA A 125 5.37 14.58 4.07
C ALA A 125 4.82 14.97 2.71
N THR A 126 5.69 15.52 1.86
CA THR A 126 5.38 15.99 0.50
C THR A 126 6.46 15.51 -0.45
N ASN A 127 6.21 15.60 -1.75
CA ASN A 127 7.12 15.11 -2.80
C ASN A 127 7.48 13.63 -2.62
N LEU A 128 6.51 12.84 -2.13
CA LEU A 128 6.69 11.41 -1.98
C LEU A 128 6.90 10.76 -3.35
N LYS A 129 7.76 9.74 -3.35
CA LYS A 129 8.08 8.93 -4.51
C LYS A 129 7.70 7.48 -4.21
N PRO A 130 6.44 7.09 -4.48
CA PRO A 130 6.04 5.71 -4.39
C PRO A 130 6.96 4.79 -5.20
N ASN A 131 7.23 3.62 -4.64
CA ASN A 131 7.91 2.51 -5.31
C ASN A 131 6.99 1.28 -5.23
N HIS A 132 6.52 0.85 -6.41
CA HIS A 132 5.64 -0.30 -6.57
C HIS A 132 6.36 -1.53 -7.12
N ASP A 133 7.69 -1.53 -7.14
CA ASP A 133 8.49 -2.64 -7.63
C ASP A 133 8.19 -3.93 -6.85
N LEU A 134 8.33 -5.06 -7.55
CA LEU A 134 8.17 -6.40 -6.99
C LEU A 134 9.25 -7.30 -7.58
N ASN A 135 10.18 -7.74 -6.74
CA ASN A 135 11.25 -8.64 -7.11
C ASN A 135 10.97 -10.03 -6.54
N ILE A 136 11.07 -11.05 -7.38
CA ILE A 136 10.72 -12.42 -7.04
C ILE A 136 11.87 -13.34 -7.42
N LEU A 137 12.55 -13.87 -6.41
CA LEU A 137 13.58 -14.89 -6.54
C LEU A 137 12.90 -16.26 -6.66
N VAL A 138 12.97 -16.84 -7.85
CA VAL A 138 12.30 -18.11 -8.15
C VAL A 138 13.26 -19.26 -7.88
N GLU A 139 12.76 -20.25 -7.14
CA GLU A 139 13.47 -21.49 -6.83
C GLU A 139 12.71 -22.71 -7.35
N ASN A 140 13.44 -23.80 -7.59
CA ASN A 140 12.84 -25.10 -7.87
C ASN A 140 12.67 -25.93 -6.59
N ASP A 141 12.13 -27.13 -6.71
CA ASP A 141 11.85 -28.03 -5.57
C ASP A 141 13.12 -28.50 -4.84
N ALA A 142 14.27 -28.42 -5.51
CA ALA A 142 15.58 -28.67 -4.90
C ALA A 142 16.15 -27.43 -4.18
N ALA A 143 15.34 -26.39 -3.98
CA ALA A 143 15.73 -25.08 -3.45
C ALA A 143 16.86 -24.38 -4.24
N LYS A 144 17.09 -24.79 -5.50
CA LYS A 144 18.06 -24.16 -6.39
C LYS A 144 17.41 -22.91 -6.98
N LYS A 145 18.07 -21.76 -6.79
CA LYS A 145 17.66 -20.48 -7.37
C LYS A 145 17.83 -20.52 -8.89
N GLN A 146 16.75 -20.23 -9.61
CA GLN A 146 16.73 -20.31 -11.07
C GLN A 146 16.90 -18.94 -11.73
N PHE A 147 16.12 -17.96 -11.28
CA PHE A 147 16.16 -16.59 -11.81
C PHE A 147 15.54 -15.58 -10.84
N LEU A 148 15.80 -14.30 -11.11
CA LEU A 148 15.12 -13.17 -10.47
C LEU A 148 14.19 -12.50 -11.48
N ALA A 149 12.88 -12.50 -11.20
CA ALA A 149 11.91 -11.69 -11.92
C ALA A 149 11.78 -10.32 -11.25
N LYS A 150 12.13 -9.26 -11.98
CA LYS A 150 12.05 -7.87 -11.52
C LYS A 150 10.86 -7.19 -12.20
N PHE A 151 9.76 -7.04 -11.46
CA PHE A 151 8.57 -6.33 -11.92
C PHE A 151 8.63 -4.85 -11.59
N ARG A 152 8.13 -4.03 -12.52
CA ARG A 152 7.92 -2.60 -12.34
C ARG A 152 6.47 -2.27 -12.64
N PHE A 153 5.82 -1.59 -11.69
CA PHE A 153 4.42 -1.21 -11.81
C PHE A 153 4.27 0.31 -11.74
N PRO A 154 3.42 0.90 -12.60
CA PRO A 154 3.15 2.33 -12.53
C PRO A 154 2.31 2.71 -11.30
N TYR A 155 1.51 1.78 -10.77
CA TYR A 155 0.59 2.05 -9.65
C TYR A 155 0.46 0.84 -8.71
N ALA A 156 0.11 1.11 -7.45
CA ALA A 156 -0.14 0.10 -6.42
C ALA A 156 -1.18 -0.95 -6.82
N CYS A 157 -2.29 -0.55 -7.47
CA CYS A 157 -3.34 -1.49 -7.90
C CYS A 157 -2.82 -2.54 -8.89
N LYS A 158 -1.86 -2.18 -9.76
CA LYS A 158 -1.26 -3.08 -10.74
C LYS A 158 -0.34 -4.09 -10.06
N ARG A 159 0.47 -3.64 -9.10
CA ARG A 159 1.31 -4.50 -8.24
C ARG A 159 0.46 -5.54 -7.50
N ILE A 160 -0.61 -5.12 -6.83
CA ILE A 160 -1.49 -6.04 -6.09
C ILE A 160 -2.09 -7.09 -7.02
N LYS A 161 -2.59 -6.68 -8.18
CA LYS A 161 -3.12 -7.59 -9.18
C LYS A 161 -2.08 -8.63 -9.64
N ALA A 162 -0.82 -8.25 -9.78
CA ALA A 162 0.25 -9.18 -10.11
C ALA A 162 0.49 -10.21 -9.00
N VAL A 163 0.54 -9.77 -7.74
CA VAL A 163 0.67 -10.67 -6.57
C VAL A 163 -0.47 -11.68 -6.54
N GLU A 164 -1.71 -11.23 -6.74
CA GLU A 164 -2.90 -12.09 -6.79
C GLU A 164 -2.84 -13.13 -7.93
N TYR A 165 -2.23 -12.80 -9.07
CA TYR A 165 -2.01 -13.77 -10.14
C TYR A 165 -0.87 -14.75 -9.82
N ILE A 166 0.23 -14.28 -9.25
CA ILE A 166 1.39 -15.13 -8.92
C ILE A 166 1.02 -16.17 -7.87
N GLN A 167 0.25 -15.78 -6.85
CA GLN A 167 -0.19 -16.67 -5.77
C GLN A 167 -1.11 -17.81 -6.24
N GLN A 168 -1.64 -17.76 -7.47
CA GLN A 168 -2.40 -18.87 -8.05
C GLN A 168 -1.52 -20.04 -8.51
N PHE A 169 -0.21 -19.82 -8.64
CA PHE A 169 0.74 -20.82 -9.13
C PHE A 169 1.63 -21.41 -8.03
N GLY A 170 1.60 -20.85 -6.82
CA GLY A 170 2.48 -21.29 -5.74
C GLY A 170 2.60 -20.30 -4.59
N TYR A 171 3.65 -20.49 -3.80
CA TYR A 171 3.84 -19.82 -2.53
C TYR A 171 4.82 -18.66 -2.66
N LEU A 172 4.34 -17.45 -2.40
CA LEU A 172 5.15 -16.23 -2.34
C LEU A 172 5.55 -15.96 -0.88
N LYS A 173 6.86 -15.99 -0.60
CA LYS A 173 7.41 -15.68 0.73
C LYS A 173 8.14 -14.33 0.69
N PRO A 174 7.65 -13.31 1.40
CA PRO A 174 8.28 -11.99 1.40
C PRO A 174 9.53 -11.93 2.28
N TYR A 175 10.48 -11.07 1.89
CA TYR A 175 11.64 -10.68 2.68
C TYR A 175 11.41 -9.29 3.27
N ALA A 176 10.72 -9.24 4.42
CA ALA A 176 10.28 -7.99 5.04
C ALA A 176 11.42 -7.24 5.76
N THR A 177 12.44 -7.95 6.22
CA THR A 177 13.59 -7.41 6.95
C THR A 177 14.89 -7.95 6.36
N LYS A 178 15.99 -7.27 6.63
CA LYS A 178 17.34 -7.71 6.20
C LYS A 178 17.70 -9.12 6.69
N PHE A 179 17.17 -9.55 7.83
CA PHE A 179 17.44 -10.88 8.39
C PHE A 179 16.79 -12.00 7.57
N ASP A 180 15.65 -11.72 6.93
CA ASP A 180 14.90 -12.73 6.18
C ASP A 180 15.65 -13.23 4.94
N TYR A 181 16.53 -12.40 4.38
CA TYR A 181 17.26 -12.72 3.16
C TYR A 181 18.28 -13.86 3.36
N GLY A 182 18.92 -13.94 4.54
CA GLY A 182 20.00 -14.91 4.77
C GLY A 182 21.04 -14.92 3.64
N ASN A 183 21.25 -16.09 3.02
CA ASN A 183 22.17 -16.27 1.90
C ASN A 183 21.63 -15.70 0.57
N ASP A 184 20.33 -15.43 0.47
CA ASP A 184 19.69 -14.96 -0.77
C ASP A 184 19.93 -13.46 -1.03
N LEU A 185 20.52 -12.75 -0.06
CA LEU A 185 20.85 -11.32 -0.17
C LEU A 185 21.68 -10.98 -1.42
N SER A 186 22.54 -11.91 -1.87
CA SER A 186 23.42 -11.73 -3.03
C SER A 186 22.68 -11.65 -4.37
N TYR A 187 21.45 -12.14 -4.45
CA TYR A 187 20.65 -12.12 -5.68
C TYR A 187 19.94 -10.78 -5.89
N PHE A 188 19.79 -9.95 -4.85
CA PHE A 188 19.04 -8.70 -4.91
C PHE A 188 19.95 -7.47 -5.04
N ASP A 189 19.42 -6.42 -5.68
CA ASP A 189 20.13 -5.14 -5.77
C ASP A 189 20.21 -4.50 -4.38
N LYS A 190 21.39 -3.99 -4.00
CA LYS A 190 21.61 -3.44 -2.65
C LYS A 190 20.63 -2.34 -2.24
N ASN A 191 20.18 -1.56 -3.22
CA ASN A 191 19.26 -0.44 -3.03
C ASN A 191 17.79 -0.86 -2.89
N THR A 192 17.44 -2.14 -3.08
CA THR A 192 16.08 -2.66 -2.84
C THR A 192 15.95 -3.34 -1.49
N ILE A 193 17.05 -3.66 -0.81
CA ILE A 193 17.05 -4.23 0.54
C ILE A 193 16.52 -3.18 1.52
N ARG A 194 15.62 -3.60 2.42
CA ARG A 194 14.96 -2.74 3.41
C ARG A 194 15.13 -3.32 4.81
N GLU A 195 15.13 -2.42 5.79
CA GLU A 195 15.25 -2.79 7.21
C GLU A 195 13.91 -3.25 7.79
N ALA A 196 12.79 -2.64 7.37
CA ALA A 196 11.45 -3.02 7.83
C ALA A 196 10.36 -2.65 6.81
N GLU A 197 9.79 -3.67 6.15
CA GLU A 197 8.58 -3.56 5.34
C GLU A 197 7.39 -4.29 6.00
N ALA A 198 6.18 -3.93 5.59
CA ALA A 198 5.00 -4.71 5.90
C ALA A 198 5.06 -5.99 5.07
N PHE A 199 4.84 -7.13 5.72
CA PHE A 199 5.07 -8.45 5.14
C PHE A 199 4.36 -8.64 3.79
N GLU A 200 3.07 -8.33 3.72
CA GLU A 200 2.24 -8.45 2.50
C GLU A 200 2.67 -7.51 1.35
N TYR A 201 3.39 -6.44 1.69
CA TYR A 201 3.76 -5.39 0.75
C TYR A 201 5.27 -5.32 0.53
N ALA A 202 6.00 -6.40 0.83
CA ALA A 202 7.44 -6.45 0.64
C ALA A 202 7.83 -6.27 -0.84
N THR A 203 8.94 -5.58 -1.06
CA THR A 203 9.51 -5.34 -2.39
C THR A 203 10.19 -6.60 -2.92
N ASN A 204 10.90 -7.33 -2.06
CA ASN A 204 11.64 -8.53 -2.44
C ASN A 204 10.98 -9.78 -1.82
N ASN A 205 10.91 -10.85 -2.61
CA ASN A 205 10.21 -12.08 -2.24
C ASN A 205 10.96 -13.29 -2.81
N SER A 206 10.78 -14.47 -2.22
CA SER A 206 11.03 -15.76 -2.87
C SER A 206 9.72 -16.40 -3.32
N PHE A 207 9.82 -17.25 -4.33
CA PHE A 207 8.67 -17.97 -4.85
C PHE A 207 9.02 -19.41 -5.19
N LEU A 208 8.17 -20.32 -4.73
CA LEU A 208 8.19 -21.74 -5.04
C LEU A 208 6.86 -22.10 -5.70
N PHE A 209 6.92 -22.75 -6.87
CA PHE A 209 5.73 -23.26 -7.54
C PHE A 209 5.09 -24.38 -6.70
N GLU A 210 3.77 -24.48 -6.74
CA GLU A 210 3.06 -25.61 -6.11
C GLU A 210 3.20 -26.90 -6.94
N ASP A 211 3.37 -26.76 -8.27
CA ASP A 211 3.60 -27.88 -9.19
C ASP A 211 5.12 -28.13 -9.38
N GLU A 212 5.58 -29.28 -8.91
CA GLU A 212 6.97 -29.77 -8.98
C GLU A 212 7.45 -30.04 -10.43
N GLY A 213 6.57 -29.96 -11.43
CA GLY A 213 6.86 -30.20 -12.84
C GLY A 213 7.20 -28.96 -13.67
N ILE A 214 7.18 -27.76 -13.07
CA ILE A 214 7.34 -26.51 -13.83
C ILE A 214 8.79 -26.32 -14.27
N ASP A 215 9.01 -26.46 -15.57
CA ASP A 215 10.32 -26.18 -16.18
C ASP A 215 10.62 -24.67 -16.23
N LEU A 216 11.91 -24.33 -16.38
CA LEU A 216 12.39 -22.95 -16.42
C LEU A 216 11.70 -22.08 -17.49
N ASN A 217 11.45 -22.62 -18.70
CA ASN A 217 10.83 -21.85 -19.77
C ASN A 217 9.35 -21.57 -19.47
N THR A 218 8.67 -22.56 -18.89
CA THR A 218 7.28 -22.42 -18.44
C THR A 218 7.18 -21.41 -17.30
N ALA A 219 8.04 -21.50 -16.29
CA ALA A 219 8.13 -20.52 -15.20
C ALA A 219 8.31 -19.09 -15.74
N LYS A 220 9.26 -18.88 -16.65
CA LYS A 220 9.50 -17.56 -17.27
C LYS A 220 8.26 -17.01 -17.97
N ARG A 221 7.60 -17.85 -18.79
CA ARG A 221 6.38 -17.46 -19.50
C ARG A 221 5.25 -17.07 -18.56
N ILE A 222 5.10 -17.77 -17.43
CA ILE A 222 4.12 -17.41 -16.40
C ILE A 222 4.38 -16.00 -15.89
N PHE A 223 5.60 -15.69 -15.46
CA PHE A 223 5.93 -14.34 -14.96
C PHE A 223 5.83 -13.25 -16.04
N GLU A 224 6.20 -13.55 -17.29
CA GLU A 224 5.99 -12.66 -18.45
C GLU A 224 4.51 -12.34 -18.68
N GLU A 225 3.64 -13.35 -18.70
CA GLU A 225 2.20 -13.15 -18.87
C GLU A 225 1.56 -12.46 -17.66
N VAL A 226 2.01 -12.75 -16.43
CA VAL A 226 1.59 -12.00 -15.23
C VAL A 226 1.88 -10.51 -15.41
N GLY A 227 3.10 -10.14 -15.82
CA GLY A 227 3.48 -8.74 -16.03
C GLY A 227 2.53 -8.05 -16.99
N LYS A 228 2.30 -8.68 -18.15
CA LYS A 228 1.37 -8.19 -19.16
C LYS A 228 -0.07 -8.05 -18.67
N LEU A 229 -0.63 -9.07 -18.01
CA LEU A 229 -2.03 -9.07 -17.54
C LEU A 229 -2.27 -8.10 -16.37
N SER A 230 -1.25 -7.91 -15.54
CA SER A 230 -1.29 -6.97 -14.43
C SER A 230 -0.99 -5.53 -14.87
N GLY A 231 -0.42 -5.32 -16.06
CA GLY A 231 -0.10 -3.99 -16.60
C GLY A 231 1.20 -3.41 -16.05
N GLY A 232 2.20 -4.26 -15.83
CA GLY A 232 3.57 -3.88 -15.52
C GLY A 232 4.58 -4.51 -16.47
N ASP A 233 5.83 -4.10 -16.31
CA ASP A 233 6.96 -4.65 -17.06
C ASP A 233 7.69 -5.66 -16.19
N VAL A 234 8.21 -6.74 -16.78
CA VAL A 234 9.05 -7.72 -16.08
C VAL A 234 10.37 -7.92 -16.81
N ASN A 235 11.45 -7.89 -16.04
CA ASN A 235 12.78 -8.26 -16.50
C ASN A 235 13.22 -9.54 -15.77
N ILE A 236 13.59 -10.57 -16.53
CA ILE A 236 14.06 -11.84 -15.97
C ILE A 236 15.58 -11.91 -16.07
N VAL A 237 16.22 -12.04 -14.91
CA VAL A 237 17.67 -12.20 -14.78
C VAL A 237 17.98 -13.64 -14.42
N LEU A 238 18.61 -14.37 -15.36
CA LEU A 238 19.06 -15.74 -15.13
C LEU A 238 20.33 -15.75 -14.30
N PHE A 239 20.47 -16.74 -13.43
CA PHE A 239 21.72 -16.99 -12.72
C PHE A 239 22.59 -17.95 -13.55
N SER A 240 23.88 -17.67 -13.58
CA SER A 240 24.85 -18.58 -14.18
C SER A 240 25.02 -19.79 -13.25
N ASP A 241 25.01 -20.98 -13.83
CA ASP A 241 25.41 -22.22 -13.15
C ASP A 241 26.89 -22.20 -12.74
#